data_AF-A0A1I4MVB9-F1
#
_entry.id   AF-A0A1I4MVB9-F1
#
_cell.length_a   1.000
_cell.length_b   1.000
_cell.length_c   1.000
_cell.angle_alpha   90.00
_cell.angle_beta   90.00
_cell.angle_gamma   90.00
#
_symmetry.space_group_name_H-M   'P 1'
#
loop_
_entity.id
_entity.type
_entity.pdbx_description
1 polymer ?
#
loop_
_entity_poly.entity_id
_entity_poly.type
_entity_poly.pdbx_seq_one_letter_code
_entity_poly.pdbx_strand_id
1 'polypeptide(L)'
;MKQIRYTLFLAAIACVVFLLASDWKSAYAETKGEKRPDPSAETAVLMDAGTGQVLVDKKGTKRMYPASISKIGTAITALELGDPEEMVTVSRRAADTKGTSVYLVEGEEMPLKQLVQGLLINSGNDAGTAIAEHLEGTEEWFSKQMTDYLIEQTGIENTSFSNPHGLFEKDHYSTAEDMARITRYAMHNDAFRDIVSTKTLEWKGKGWETELRNHHQLLWEYEGTTGVKNGYVSEAGYTLVTSAKRQGRELIAVVMDADTSRNAYQDTRELLDYGFHAFERKTVPEGARFQSPDQSIYITSEEKSYLQEKGTNTTLKAGNDGEWKVLNDRNRVMLSGPLTKERVKSGGEKKQSAAVIPREESGIKGALWNMWNIGSSYTSTTARTLYYHLRLLL
;
A
#
# COMPACT_ATOMS: atom_id res chain seq x y z
N MET A 1 -34.28 -40.13 -63.25
CA MET A 1 -33.96 -38.74 -62.84
C MET A 1 -34.83 -38.18 -61.71
N LYS A 2 -36.15 -38.43 -61.64
CA LYS A 2 -37.00 -37.91 -60.54
C LYS A 2 -36.69 -38.49 -59.15
N GLN A 3 -36.34 -39.77 -59.03
CA GLN A 3 -36.00 -40.37 -57.72
C GLN A 3 -34.70 -39.81 -57.12
N ILE A 4 -33.64 -39.63 -57.91
CA ILE A 4 -32.36 -39.08 -57.45
C ILE A 4 -32.52 -37.65 -56.91
N ARG A 5 -33.41 -36.85 -57.50
CA ARG A 5 -33.72 -35.49 -57.03
C ARG A 5 -34.45 -35.47 -55.69
N TYR A 6 -35.32 -36.46 -55.42
CA TYR A 6 -35.99 -36.58 -54.12
C TYR A 6 -35.04 -37.02 -53.01
N THR A 7 -34.10 -37.93 -53.31
CA THR A 7 -33.10 -38.38 -52.33
C THR A 7 -32.13 -37.26 -51.96
N LEU A 8 -31.70 -36.44 -52.93
CA LEU A 8 -30.84 -35.28 -52.66
C LEU A 8 -31.57 -34.17 -51.90
N PHE A 9 -32.87 -33.97 -52.16
CA PHE A 9 -33.67 -32.97 -51.45
C PHE A 9 -33.95 -33.37 -50.00
N LEU A 10 -34.23 -34.65 -49.73
CA LEU A 10 -34.39 -35.17 -48.37
C LEU A 10 -33.06 -35.18 -47.59
N ALA A 11 -31.94 -35.47 -48.25
CA ALA A 11 -30.61 -35.37 -47.64
C ALA A 11 -30.24 -33.93 -47.28
N ALA A 12 -30.59 -32.95 -48.13
CA ALA A 12 -30.37 -31.54 -47.85
C ALA A 12 -31.22 -31.04 -46.66
N ILE A 13 -32.49 -31.47 -46.57
CA ILE A 13 -33.34 -31.14 -45.41
C ILE A 13 -32.81 -31.80 -44.14
N ALA A 14 -32.35 -33.06 -44.20
CA ALA A 14 -31.74 -33.74 -43.06
C ALA A 14 -30.47 -33.03 -42.57
N CYS A 15 -29.61 -32.54 -43.47
CA CYS A 15 -28.43 -31.75 -43.09
C CYS A 15 -28.79 -30.38 -42.48
N VAL A 16 -29.83 -29.70 -42.99
CA VAL A 16 -30.28 -28.41 -42.42
C VAL A 16 -30.93 -28.61 -41.05
N VAL A 17 -31.71 -29.69 -40.85
CA VAL A 17 -32.26 -30.03 -39.53
C VAL A 17 -31.16 -30.46 -38.56
N PHE A 18 -30.10 -31.16 -39.02
CA PHE A 18 -28.95 -31.51 -38.17
C PHE A 18 -28.10 -30.29 -37.79
N LEU A 19 -28.02 -29.27 -38.66
CA LEU A 19 -27.33 -27.99 -38.39
C LEU A 19 -28.16 -27.02 -37.54
N LEU A 20 -29.49 -27.21 -37.46
CA LEU A 20 -30.37 -26.43 -36.57
C LEU A 20 -30.65 -27.15 -35.23
N ALA A 21 -30.42 -28.47 -35.17
CA ALA A 21 -30.51 -29.29 -33.97
C ALA A 21 -29.14 -29.55 -33.31
N SER A 22 -28.06 -28.96 -33.83
CA SER A 22 -26.86 -28.76 -33.02
C SER A 22 -27.25 -27.73 -31.96
N ASP A 23 -27.72 -28.24 -30.82
CA ASP A 23 -27.86 -27.49 -29.59
C ASP A 23 -26.61 -26.63 -29.45
N TRP A 24 -26.78 -25.33 -29.70
CA TRP A 24 -25.92 -24.32 -29.13
C TRP A 24 -26.13 -24.46 -27.63
N LYS A 25 -25.44 -25.43 -27.04
CA LYS A 25 -25.06 -25.39 -25.65
C LYS A 25 -24.18 -24.16 -25.58
N SER A 26 -24.82 -23.02 -25.33
CA SER A 26 -24.20 -21.97 -24.55
C SER A 26 -23.58 -22.71 -23.40
N ALA A 27 -22.28 -22.93 -23.45
CA ALA A 27 -21.54 -23.23 -22.25
C ALA A 27 -21.75 -21.97 -21.39
N TYR A 28 -22.83 -21.96 -20.63
CA TYR A 28 -22.78 -21.37 -19.30
C TYR A 28 -21.65 -22.14 -18.64
N ALA A 29 -20.43 -21.62 -18.82
CA ALA A 29 -19.43 -21.78 -17.81
C ALA A 29 -20.14 -21.29 -16.55
N GLU A 30 -20.59 -22.22 -15.71
CA GLU A 30 -20.64 -21.94 -14.30
C GLU A 30 -19.30 -21.28 -14.02
N THR A 31 -19.33 -19.97 -13.78
CA THR A 31 -18.22 -19.30 -13.12
C THR A 31 -18.11 -19.99 -11.78
N LYS A 32 -17.38 -21.12 -11.74
CA LYS A 32 -16.74 -21.59 -10.53
C LYS A 32 -15.95 -20.38 -10.09
N GLY A 33 -16.46 -19.66 -9.09
CA GLY A 33 -15.80 -18.50 -8.53
C GLY A 33 -14.35 -18.86 -8.31
N GLU A 34 -13.44 -17.96 -8.69
CA GLU A 34 -12.01 -18.23 -8.53
C GLU A 34 -11.75 -18.67 -7.09
N LYS A 35 -11.07 -19.80 -6.93
CA LYS A 35 -10.80 -20.34 -5.61
C LYS A 35 -9.96 -19.33 -4.86
N ARG A 36 -10.53 -18.73 -3.83
CA ARG A 36 -9.81 -17.81 -2.94
C ARG A 36 -8.54 -18.47 -2.42
N PRO A 37 -7.38 -17.79 -2.49
CA PRO A 37 -6.12 -18.33 -2.00
C PRO A 37 -6.18 -18.58 -0.49
N ASP A 38 -5.48 -19.62 -0.06
CA ASP A 38 -5.23 -19.92 1.35
C ASP A 38 -3.71 -20.00 1.54
N PRO A 39 -3.04 -18.84 1.74
CA PRO A 39 -1.59 -18.76 1.85
C PRO A 39 -1.07 -19.71 2.93
N SER A 40 0.10 -20.33 2.71
CA SER A 40 0.75 -21.16 3.73
C SER A 40 1.33 -20.35 4.88
N ALA A 41 1.78 -19.11 4.63
CA ALA A 41 2.28 -18.17 5.64
C ALA A 41 1.30 -17.96 6.81
N GLU A 42 1.81 -17.72 8.02
CA GLU A 42 0.97 -17.57 9.21
C GLU A 42 0.02 -16.36 9.10
N THR A 43 0.49 -15.26 8.52
CA THR A 43 -0.35 -14.09 8.20
C THR A 43 -0.18 -13.65 6.75
N ALA A 44 -1.26 -13.14 6.16
CA ALA A 44 -1.25 -12.59 4.81
C ALA A 44 -2.31 -11.50 4.63
N VAL A 45 -1.97 -10.46 3.87
CA VAL A 45 -2.88 -9.39 3.46
C VAL A 45 -2.69 -9.08 1.98
N LEU A 46 -3.78 -8.85 1.26
CA LEU A 46 -3.79 -8.27 -0.07
C LEU A 46 -4.61 -6.98 -0.03
N MET A 47 -4.02 -5.87 -0.44
CA MET A 47 -4.62 -4.54 -0.42
C MET A 47 -4.66 -3.94 -1.82
N ASP A 48 -5.75 -3.25 -2.17
CA ASP A 48 -5.77 -2.32 -3.30
C ASP A 48 -5.10 -1.00 -2.89
N ALA A 49 -3.98 -0.67 -3.53
CA ALA A 49 -3.17 0.48 -3.15
C ALA A 49 -3.89 1.82 -3.42
N GLY A 50 -4.78 1.88 -4.42
CA GLY A 50 -5.52 3.11 -4.72
C GLY A 50 -6.49 3.48 -3.60
N THR A 51 -7.27 2.50 -3.14
CA THR A 51 -8.37 2.72 -2.18
C THR A 51 -7.99 2.43 -0.73
N GLY A 52 -6.93 1.65 -0.48
CA GLY A 52 -6.60 1.13 0.84
C GLY A 52 -7.48 -0.06 1.26
N GLN A 53 -8.36 -0.55 0.39
CA GLN A 53 -9.24 -1.67 0.68
C GLN A 53 -8.44 -2.98 0.84
N VAL A 54 -8.67 -3.68 1.95
CA VAL A 54 -8.17 -5.05 2.14
C VAL A 54 -9.08 -6.05 1.43
N LEU A 55 -8.52 -6.77 0.46
CA LEU A 55 -9.19 -7.75 -0.41
C LEU A 55 -9.11 -9.17 0.16
N VAL A 56 -7.92 -9.55 0.62
CA VAL A 56 -7.65 -10.81 1.31
C VAL A 56 -6.99 -10.49 2.64
N ASP A 57 -7.42 -11.18 3.68
CA ASP A 57 -6.86 -11.06 5.01
C ASP A 57 -6.92 -12.42 5.70
N LYS A 58 -5.73 -12.91 6.04
CA LYS A 58 -5.47 -14.06 6.90
C LYS A 58 -4.72 -13.53 8.12
N LYS A 59 -5.43 -13.37 9.24
CA LYS A 59 -4.87 -12.92 10.54
C LYS A 59 -4.02 -11.64 10.40
N GLY A 60 -4.43 -10.70 9.54
CA GLY A 60 -3.65 -9.55 9.12
C GLY A 60 -3.25 -8.60 10.25
N THR A 61 -3.98 -8.59 11.36
CA THR A 61 -3.72 -7.81 12.58
C THR A 61 -2.92 -8.56 13.64
N LYS A 62 -2.55 -9.82 13.40
CA LYS A 62 -1.71 -10.59 14.33
C LYS A 62 -0.30 -10.00 14.29
N ARG A 63 0.24 -9.70 15.48
CA ARG A 63 1.63 -9.24 15.64
C ARG A 63 2.61 -10.33 15.26
N MET A 64 3.56 -9.97 14.40
CA MET A 64 4.60 -10.83 13.86
C MET A 64 5.92 -10.06 13.83
N TYR A 65 7.04 -10.77 13.74
CA TYR A 65 8.34 -10.15 13.52
C TYR A 65 8.50 -9.81 12.03
N PRO A 66 8.80 -8.55 11.65
CA PRO A 66 8.88 -8.14 10.25
C PRO A 66 10.16 -8.62 9.54
N ALA A 67 11.26 -8.83 10.27
CA ALA A 67 12.59 -8.91 9.67
C ALA A 67 12.86 -7.68 8.77
N SER A 68 13.62 -7.84 7.68
CA SER A 68 14.03 -6.74 6.81
C SER A 68 12.91 -6.00 6.06
N ILE A 69 11.63 -6.39 6.15
CA ILE A 69 10.56 -5.56 5.56
C ILE A 69 10.35 -4.25 6.36
N SER A 70 10.85 -4.16 7.60
CA SER A 70 10.87 -2.91 8.39
C SER A 70 11.69 -1.80 7.72
N LYS A 71 12.66 -2.16 6.88
CA LYS A 71 13.46 -1.22 6.08
C LYS A 71 12.62 -0.35 5.14
N ILE A 72 11.38 -0.76 4.83
CA ILE A 72 10.39 0.07 4.12
C ILE A 72 10.13 1.35 4.93
N GLY A 73 9.89 1.20 6.24
CA GLY A 73 9.70 2.31 7.16
C GLY A 73 10.93 3.21 7.25
N THR A 74 12.12 2.60 7.40
CA THR A 74 13.39 3.35 7.48
C THR A 74 13.65 4.16 6.23
N ALA A 75 13.45 3.57 5.06
CA ALA A 75 13.66 4.25 3.79
C ALA A 75 12.70 5.42 3.58
N ILE A 76 11.40 5.25 3.82
CA ILE A 76 10.44 6.34 3.61
C ILE A 76 10.68 7.49 4.59
N THR A 77 10.94 7.18 5.87
CA THR A 77 11.27 8.19 6.88
C THR A 77 12.56 8.93 6.51
N ALA A 78 13.59 8.24 6.03
CA ALA A 78 14.84 8.89 5.60
C ALA A 78 14.64 9.80 4.37
N LEU A 79 13.85 9.36 3.40
CA LEU A 79 13.58 10.13 2.18
C LEU A 79 12.74 11.38 2.43
N GLU A 80 11.88 11.38 3.45
CA GLU A 80 10.96 12.50 3.73
C GLU A 80 11.46 13.44 4.83
N LEU A 81 12.23 12.95 5.79
CA LEU A 81 12.77 13.75 6.89
C LEU A 81 14.22 14.20 6.66
N GLY A 82 14.99 13.45 5.86
CA GLY A 82 16.37 13.77 5.51
C GLY A 82 16.52 14.59 4.23
N ASP A 83 17.74 15.04 3.95
CA ASP A 83 18.12 15.56 2.64
C ASP A 83 18.82 14.45 1.83
N PRO A 84 18.23 13.96 0.73
CA PRO A 84 18.78 12.85 -0.06
C PRO A 84 20.22 13.07 -0.55
N GLU A 85 20.63 14.33 -0.73
CA GLU A 85 21.97 14.69 -1.24
C GLU A 85 22.97 15.00 -0.12
N GLU A 86 22.52 15.00 1.14
CA GLU A 86 23.41 15.22 2.28
C GLU A 86 24.38 14.05 2.45
N MET A 87 25.65 14.39 2.67
CA MET A 87 26.70 13.41 2.90
C MET A 87 26.61 12.88 4.33
N VAL A 88 26.50 11.56 4.43
CA VAL A 88 26.47 10.83 5.70
C VAL A 88 27.84 10.23 5.97
N THR A 89 28.45 10.57 7.11
CA THR A 89 29.70 9.94 7.56
C THR A 89 29.39 8.62 8.26
N VAL A 90 29.92 7.52 7.73
CA VAL A 90 29.77 6.17 8.29
C VAL A 90 30.58 6.06 9.58
N SER A 91 29.90 5.73 10.68
CA SER A 91 30.55 5.44 11.95
C SER A 91 31.14 4.03 11.98
N ARG A 92 32.03 3.76 12.94
CA ARG A 92 32.48 2.40 13.23
C ARG A 92 31.33 1.45 13.57
N ARG A 93 30.32 1.93 14.31
CA ARG A 93 29.16 1.12 14.70
C ARG A 93 28.41 0.65 13.47
N ALA A 94 28.12 1.58 12.55
CA ALA A 94 27.45 1.26 11.29
C ALA A 94 28.24 0.25 10.45
N ALA A 95 29.55 0.43 10.32
CA ALA A 95 30.41 -0.51 9.60
C ALA A 95 30.46 -1.91 10.26
N ASP A 96 30.34 -2.00 11.58
CA ASP A 96 30.40 -3.26 12.34
C ASP A 96 29.03 -3.99 12.46
N THR A 97 27.94 -3.38 11.97
CA THR A 97 26.57 -3.93 12.02
C THR A 97 26.49 -5.30 11.35
N LYS A 98 25.84 -6.26 12.02
CA LYS A 98 25.75 -7.66 11.56
C LYS A 98 24.68 -7.88 10.51
N GLY A 99 24.80 -8.98 9.77
CA GLY A 99 23.82 -9.43 8.78
C GLY A 99 24.21 -9.01 7.37
N THR A 100 23.21 -8.72 6.54
CA THR A 100 23.46 -8.30 5.15
C THR A 100 24.05 -6.89 5.17
N SER A 101 24.97 -6.58 4.27
CA SER A 101 25.75 -5.34 4.29
C SER A 101 26.06 -4.86 2.87
N VAL A 102 26.25 -3.56 2.69
CA VAL A 102 26.84 -2.96 1.48
C VAL A 102 28.32 -2.58 1.72
N TYR A 103 28.95 -3.26 2.67
CA TYR A 103 30.35 -3.19 3.06
C TYR A 103 30.87 -1.76 3.25
N LEU A 104 30.10 -0.94 3.96
CA LEU A 104 30.52 0.42 4.32
C LEU A 104 31.76 0.39 5.23
N VAL A 105 32.61 1.41 5.10
CA VAL A 105 33.84 1.54 5.91
C VAL A 105 33.75 2.75 6.84
N GLU A 106 34.30 2.66 8.05
CA GLU A 106 34.40 3.80 8.97
C GLU A 106 35.05 5.03 8.30
N GLY A 107 34.42 6.20 8.42
CA GLY A 107 34.87 7.45 7.81
C GLY A 107 34.64 7.52 6.29
N GLU A 108 33.92 6.56 5.70
CA GLU A 108 33.31 6.72 4.39
C GLU A 108 32.22 7.80 4.45
N GLU A 109 32.12 8.62 3.41
CA GLU A 109 31.04 9.58 3.26
C GLU A 109 30.23 9.19 2.03
N MET A 110 28.91 9.09 2.19
CA MET A 110 28.01 8.67 1.13
C MET A 110 26.72 9.49 1.18
N PRO A 111 26.14 9.89 0.02
CA PRO A 111 24.84 10.57 0.03
C PRO A 111 23.76 9.72 0.71
N LEU A 112 22.87 10.35 1.46
CA LEU A 112 21.76 9.67 2.15
C LEU A 112 20.95 8.80 1.18
N LYS A 113 20.67 9.30 -0.03
CA LYS A 113 19.97 8.54 -1.08
C LYS A 113 20.67 7.24 -1.45
N GLN A 114 21.99 7.25 -1.54
CA GLN A 114 22.76 6.06 -1.89
C GLN A 114 22.75 5.04 -0.74
N LEU A 115 22.77 5.50 0.52
CA LEU A 115 22.52 4.61 1.67
C LEU A 115 21.12 3.98 1.63
N VAL A 116 20.08 4.75 1.30
CA VAL A 116 18.71 4.21 1.13
C VAL A 116 18.63 3.19 -0.01
N GLN A 117 19.36 3.42 -1.12
CA GLN A 117 19.49 2.43 -2.19
C GLN A 117 20.15 1.13 -1.71
N GLY A 118 21.26 1.22 -0.97
CA GLY A 118 21.94 0.07 -0.38
C GLY A 118 21.06 -0.70 0.61
N LEU A 119 20.30 0.04 1.42
CA LEU A 119 19.32 -0.48 2.39
C LEU A 119 18.22 -1.29 1.70
N LEU A 120 17.67 -0.82 0.58
CA LEU A 120 16.52 -1.46 -0.06
C LEU A 120 16.91 -2.53 -1.09
N ILE A 121 17.91 -2.27 -1.93
CA ILE A 121 18.29 -3.15 -3.05
C ILE A 121 19.09 -4.35 -2.55
N ASN A 122 20.14 -4.10 -1.75
CA ASN A 122 21.01 -5.14 -1.21
C ASN A 122 20.66 -5.51 0.24
N SER A 123 19.65 -4.87 0.84
CA SER A 123 19.24 -5.15 2.21
C SER A 123 20.31 -4.81 3.26
N GLY A 124 21.23 -3.87 2.98
CA GLY A 124 22.35 -3.52 3.85
C GLY A 124 21.92 -2.99 5.22
N ASN A 125 22.33 -3.67 6.28
CA ASN A 125 22.04 -3.30 7.67
C ASN A 125 22.94 -2.16 8.15
N ASP A 126 24.20 -2.17 7.72
CA ASP A 126 25.17 -1.10 7.89
C ASP A 126 24.64 0.26 7.38
N ALA A 127 24.02 0.26 6.21
CA ALA A 127 23.35 1.45 5.68
C ALA A 127 22.19 1.90 6.58
N GLY A 128 21.41 0.96 7.13
CA GLY A 128 20.33 1.28 8.07
C GLY A 128 20.84 1.96 9.34
N THR A 129 21.90 1.41 9.94
CA THR A 129 22.54 2.02 11.12
C THR A 129 23.10 3.40 10.80
N ALA A 130 23.80 3.57 9.67
CA ALA A 130 24.34 4.87 9.25
C ALA A 130 23.23 5.92 9.04
N ILE A 131 22.12 5.56 8.41
CA ILE A 131 20.95 6.43 8.23
C ILE A 131 20.39 6.87 9.58
N ALA A 132 20.22 5.94 10.52
CA ALA A 132 19.66 6.21 11.82
C ALA A 132 20.55 7.14 12.66
N GLU A 133 21.85 6.88 12.69
CA GLU A 133 22.83 7.72 13.39
C GLU A 133 22.90 9.13 12.80
N HIS A 134 22.81 9.27 11.47
CA HIS A 134 22.83 10.57 10.80
C HIS A 134 21.61 11.42 11.14
N LEU A 135 20.41 10.83 11.09
CA LEU A 135 19.17 11.59 11.23
C LEU A 135 18.84 11.90 12.70
N GLU A 136 19.08 10.96 13.60
CA GLU A 136 18.57 11.01 14.97
C GLU A 136 19.63 10.67 16.03
N GLY A 137 20.89 10.50 15.63
CA GLY A 137 22.03 10.27 16.52
C GLY A 137 22.20 8.82 17.00
N THR A 138 21.11 8.09 17.25
CA THR A 138 21.16 6.67 17.64
C THR A 138 20.06 5.84 16.97
N GLU A 139 20.27 4.53 16.86
CA GLU A 139 19.29 3.60 16.28
C GLU A 139 18.00 3.55 17.10
N GLU A 140 18.09 3.61 18.43
CA GLU A 140 16.95 3.58 19.33
C GLU A 140 16.08 4.83 19.15
N TRP A 141 16.70 6.01 19.11
CA TRP A 141 15.97 7.26 18.95
C TRP A 141 15.35 7.35 17.55
N PHE A 142 16.12 7.00 16.52
CA PHE A 142 15.59 6.89 15.16
C PHE A 142 14.38 5.96 15.07
N SER A 143 14.46 4.77 15.68
CA SER A 143 13.40 3.78 15.54
C SER A 143 12.11 4.18 16.25
N LYS A 144 12.23 4.87 17.40
CA LYS A 144 11.09 5.51 18.06
C LYS A 144 10.47 6.59 17.16
N GLN A 145 11.29 7.51 16.65
CA GLN A 145 10.82 8.62 15.82
C GLN A 145 10.19 8.11 14.50
N MET A 146 10.78 7.11 13.87
CA MET A 146 10.25 6.42 12.70
C MET A 146 8.89 5.76 13.01
N THR A 147 8.77 5.07 14.15
CA THR A 147 7.50 4.44 14.55
C THR A 147 6.42 5.49 14.75
N ASP A 148 6.70 6.55 15.52
CA ASP A 148 5.75 7.65 15.78
C ASP A 148 5.34 8.36 14.48
N TYR A 149 6.30 8.61 13.60
CA TYR A 149 6.06 9.19 12.28
C TYR A 149 5.11 8.31 11.45
N LEU A 150 5.37 7.01 11.34
CA LEU A 150 4.54 6.11 10.57
C LEU A 150 3.13 5.97 11.15
N ILE A 151 2.97 6.02 12.48
CA ILE A 151 1.65 6.09 13.14
C ILE A 151 0.90 7.34 12.68
N GLU A 152 1.53 8.52 12.71
CA GLU A 152 0.89 9.78 12.27
C GLU A 152 0.49 9.73 10.79
N GLN A 153 1.36 9.18 9.93
CA GLN A 153 1.14 9.19 8.48
C GLN A 153 0.14 8.12 8.00
N THR A 154 0.02 7.00 8.72
CA THR A 154 -0.69 5.82 8.21
C THR A 154 -1.80 5.31 9.12
N GLY A 155 -1.87 5.78 10.36
CA GLY A 155 -2.85 5.35 11.37
C GLY A 155 -2.68 3.89 11.80
N ILE A 156 -1.48 3.32 11.65
CA ILE A 156 -1.15 1.98 12.16
C ILE A 156 -1.18 1.94 13.69
N GLU A 157 -1.51 0.79 14.26
CA GLU A 157 -1.72 0.64 15.71
C GLU A 157 -0.92 -0.51 16.34
N ASN A 158 -0.42 -1.46 15.53
CA ASN A 158 0.17 -2.70 16.01
C ASN A 158 1.61 -2.90 15.51
N THR A 159 2.36 -1.80 15.45
CA THR A 159 3.73 -1.77 14.97
C THR A 159 4.63 -1.01 15.95
N SER A 160 5.81 -1.56 16.20
CA SER A 160 6.89 -0.97 16.98
C SER A 160 8.20 -1.42 16.37
N PHE A 161 8.98 -0.49 15.84
CA PHE A 161 10.32 -0.78 15.35
C PHE A 161 11.34 -0.36 16.40
N SER A 162 12.29 -1.24 16.69
CA SER A 162 13.37 -0.99 17.65
C SER A 162 14.74 -0.75 17.02
N ASN A 163 14.89 -1.02 15.72
CA ASN A 163 16.11 -0.79 14.96
C ASN A 163 15.77 -0.47 13.47
N PRO A 164 16.68 0.14 12.70
CA PRO A 164 16.41 0.60 11.32
C PRO A 164 16.53 -0.51 10.26
N HIS A 165 16.93 -1.72 10.66
CA HIS A 165 17.34 -2.75 9.71
C HIS A 165 16.54 -4.06 9.84
N GLY A 166 15.76 -4.26 10.90
CA GLY A 166 14.97 -5.48 11.10
C GLY A 166 15.77 -6.70 11.53
N LEU A 167 16.90 -6.51 12.23
CA LEU A 167 17.48 -7.57 13.05
C LEU A 167 16.51 -7.89 14.20
N PHE A 168 16.52 -9.15 14.65
CA PHE A 168 15.57 -9.61 15.64
C PHE A 168 15.77 -8.92 17.00
N GLU A 169 14.70 -8.31 17.49
CA GLU A 169 14.53 -7.92 18.88
C GLU A 169 13.08 -8.20 19.28
N LYS A 170 12.84 -8.53 20.55
CA LYS A 170 11.52 -8.95 21.03
C LYS A 170 10.45 -7.86 20.82
N ASP A 171 10.83 -6.59 20.95
CA ASP A 171 9.95 -5.44 20.83
C ASP A 171 9.92 -4.85 19.40
N HIS A 172 10.54 -5.55 18.43
CA HIS A 172 10.54 -5.22 17.00
C HIS A 172 9.43 -6.00 16.27
N TYR A 173 8.21 -5.46 16.23
CA TYR A 173 7.05 -6.17 15.66
C TYR A 173 6.22 -5.27 14.74
N SER A 174 5.44 -5.91 13.87
CA SER A 174 4.42 -5.27 13.05
C SER A 174 3.30 -6.27 12.75
N THR A 175 2.41 -5.95 11.83
CA THR A 175 1.36 -6.84 11.32
C THR A 175 1.35 -6.80 9.80
N ALA A 176 0.74 -7.79 9.14
CA ALA A 176 0.67 -7.80 7.69
C ALA A 176 -0.19 -6.63 7.17
N GLU A 177 -1.22 -6.23 7.91
CA GLU A 177 -2.05 -5.07 7.56
C GLU A 177 -1.29 -3.76 7.73
N ASP A 178 -0.58 -3.57 8.86
CA ASP A 178 0.21 -2.36 9.10
C ASP A 178 1.33 -2.21 8.07
N MET A 179 2.03 -3.30 7.74
CA MET A 179 3.05 -3.27 6.69
C MET A 179 2.45 -2.95 5.31
N ALA A 180 1.23 -3.40 5.02
CA ALA A 180 0.54 -3.01 3.78
C ALA A 180 0.21 -1.51 3.76
N ARG A 181 -0.21 -0.94 4.89
CA ARG A 181 -0.49 0.50 5.05
C ARG A 181 0.79 1.34 4.92
N ILE A 182 1.86 0.96 5.62
CA ILE A 182 3.19 1.60 5.51
C ILE A 182 3.67 1.56 4.07
N THR A 183 3.55 0.41 3.40
CA THR A 183 3.97 0.26 2.01
C THR A 183 3.12 1.12 1.07
N ARG A 184 1.80 1.15 1.26
CA ARG A 184 0.90 2.01 0.48
C ARG A 184 1.31 3.48 0.60
N TYR A 185 1.61 3.93 1.80
CA TYR A 185 2.12 5.27 2.05
C TYR A 185 3.45 5.51 1.33
N ALA A 186 4.44 4.64 1.53
CA ALA A 186 5.76 4.77 0.91
C ALA A 186 5.71 4.77 -0.63
N MET A 187 4.79 4.01 -1.24
CA MET A 187 4.62 3.96 -2.69
C MET A 187 4.00 5.22 -3.32
N HIS A 188 3.59 6.21 -2.51
CA HIS A 188 3.25 7.57 -2.97
C HIS A 188 4.46 8.47 -3.16
N ASN A 189 5.63 8.11 -2.61
CA ASN A 189 6.87 8.83 -2.79
C ASN A 189 7.59 8.31 -4.04
N ASP A 190 7.80 9.19 -5.03
CA ASP A 190 8.38 8.81 -6.33
C ASP A 190 9.82 8.27 -6.18
N ALA A 191 10.64 8.86 -5.30
CA ALA A 191 11.99 8.39 -5.06
C ALA A 191 12.01 6.99 -4.43
N PHE A 192 11.10 6.71 -3.49
CA PHE A 192 10.94 5.37 -2.91
C PHE A 192 10.55 4.36 -4.00
N ARG A 193 9.56 4.69 -4.83
CA ARG A 193 9.09 3.84 -5.94
C ARG A 193 10.22 3.51 -6.94
N ASP A 194 11.03 4.50 -7.30
CA ASP A 194 12.16 4.30 -8.21
C ASP A 194 13.19 3.34 -7.61
N ILE A 195 13.52 3.50 -6.32
CA ILE A 195 14.52 2.65 -5.65
C ILE A 195 14.02 1.20 -5.54
N VAL A 196 12.79 0.96 -5.09
CA VAL A 196 12.30 -0.42 -4.86
C VAL A 196 12.00 -1.18 -6.15
N SER A 197 11.80 -0.48 -7.26
CA SER A 197 11.65 -1.08 -8.60
C SER A 197 12.98 -1.30 -9.32
N THR A 198 14.09 -0.76 -8.79
CA THR A 198 15.43 -0.94 -9.36
C THR A 198 15.87 -2.41 -9.26
N LYS A 199 16.18 -3.00 -10.42
CA LYS A 199 16.61 -4.40 -10.54
C LYS A 199 18.10 -4.58 -10.23
N THR A 200 18.94 -3.72 -10.80
CA THR A 200 20.37 -3.65 -10.53
C THR A 200 20.83 -2.21 -10.37
N LEU A 201 21.87 -2.01 -9.59
CA LEU A 201 22.49 -0.69 -9.36
C LEU A 201 24.00 -0.85 -9.28
N GLU A 202 24.73 -0.07 -10.08
CA GLU A 202 26.17 0.07 -9.87
C GLU A 202 26.44 0.72 -8.51
N TRP A 203 27.22 0.04 -7.68
CA TRP A 203 27.58 0.49 -6.35
C TRP A 203 29.06 0.80 -6.28
N LYS A 204 29.36 2.03 -5.86
CA LYS A 204 30.71 2.52 -5.64
C LYS A 204 30.82 2.97 -4.20
N GLY A 205 31.49 2.17 -3.38
CA GLY A 205 31.83 2.50 -2.01
C GLY A 205 33.32 2.25 -1.75
N LYS A 206 33.84 2.77 -0.64
CA LYS A 206 35.26 2.60 -0.25
C LYS A 206 35.60 1.15 0.07
N GLY A 207 34.66 0.39 0.66
CA GLY A 207 34.87 -1.01 1.04
C GLY A 207 34.75 -2.00 -0.13
N TRP A 208 33.92 -1.68 -1.12
CA TRP A 208 33.78 -2.49 -2.33
C TRP A 208 33.10 -1.71 -3.47
N GLU A 209 33.39 -2.15 -4.70
CA GLU A 209 32.68 -1.74 -5.91
C GLU A 209 32.04 -2.97 -6.54
N THR A 210 30.76 -2.89 -6.87
CA THR A 210 30.01 -4.05 -7.40
C THR A 210 28.75 -3.60 -8.15
N GLU A 211 28.01 -4.55 -8.72
CA GLU A 211 26.61 -4.35 -9.12
C GLU A 211 25.70 -4.97 -8.03
N LEU A 212 24.95 -4.13 -7.31
CA LEU A 212 23.92 -4.63 -6.42
C LEU A 212 22.77 -5.20 -7.24
N ARG A 213 22.32 -6.38 -6.86
CA ARG A 213 21.18 -7.04 -7.49
C ARG A 213 20.04 -7.13 -6.50
N ASN A 214 18.86 -6.65 -6.88
CA ASN A 214 17.70 -6.69 -6.02
C ASN A 214 17.31 -8.14 -5.71
N HIS A 215 17.26 -8.47 -4.42
CA HIS A 215 16.94 -9.81 -3.92
C HIS A 215 15.47 -10.21 -4.11
N HIS A 216 14.60 -9.26 -4.47
CA HIS A 216 13.19 -9.51 -4.67
C HIS A 216 12.91 -10.23 -5.99
N GLN A 217 12.67 -11.55 -5.93
CA GLN A 217 12.55 -12.42 -7.11
C GLN A 217 11.41 -12.00 -8.06
N LEU A 218 10.28 -11.51 -7.55
CA LEU A 218 9.13 -11.18 -8.39
C LEU A 218 9.37 -9.99 -9.31
N LEU A 219 10.32 -9.08 -9.00
CA LEU A 219 10.74 -8.05 -9.96
C LEU A 219 11.23 -8.65 -11.29
N TRP A 220 11.80 -9.86 -11.23
CA TRP A 220 12.38 -10.54 -12.38
C TRP A 220 11.39 -11.45 -13.08
N GLU A 221 10.44 -12.02 -12.33
CA GLU A 221 9.67 -13.19 -12.76
C GLU A 221 8.16 -12.95 -12.87
N TYR A 222 7.63 -11.88 -12.28
CA TYR A 222 6.20 -11.62 -12.24
C TYR A 222 5.85 -10.31 -12.94
N GLU A 223 5.00 -10.41 -13.96
CA GLU A 223 4.61 -9.26 -14.77
C GLU A 223 3.91 -8.20 -13.92
N GLY A 224 4.38 -6.96 -14.04
CA GLY A 224 3.81 -5.81 -13.37
C GLY A 224 4.33 -5.58 -11.94
N THR A 225 5.25 -6.40 -11.42
CA THR A 225 5.86 -6.12 -10.11
C THR A 225 6.60 -4.78 -10.10
N THR A 226 6.33 -3.97 -9.09
CA THR A 226 6.89 -2.62 -8.88
C THR A 226 7.72 -2.50 -7.59
N GLY A 227 7.91 -3.60 -6.84
CA GLY A 227 8.63 -3.66 -5.57
C GLY A 227 8.10 -4.82 -4.71
N VAL A 228 8.43 -4.94 -3.41
CA VAL A 228 9.10 -3.92 -2.57
C VAL A 228 10.25 -4.51 -1.77
N LYS A 229 10.00 -5.48 -0.88
CA LYS A 229 11.06 -5.97 0.02
C LYS A 229 10.78 -7.37 0.55
N ASN A 230 11.81 -8.22 0.51
CA ASN A 230 11.86 -9.50 1.20
C ASN A 230 12.58 -9.38 2.56
N GLY A 231 12.28 -10.28 3.48
CA GLY A 231 12.93 -10.37 4.79
C GLY A 231 13.03 -11.79 5.31
N TYR A 232 14.04 -12.03 6.14
CA TYR A 232 14.24 -13.27 6.87
C TYR A 232 15.11 -13.03 8.10
N VAL A 233 14.65 -13.53 9.23
CA VAL A 233 15.44 -13.92 10.41
C VAL A 233 14.79 -15.18 10.97
N SER A 234 15.53 -15.99 11.74
CA SER A 234 15.02 -17.26 12.26
C SER A 234 13.69 -17.14 13.00
N GLU A 235 13.52 -16.06 13.75
CA GLU A 235 12.36 -15.79 14.60
C GLU A 235 11.15 -15.29 13.82
N ALA A 236 11.37 -14.70 12.64
CA ALA A 236 10.32 -14.11 11.80
C ALA A 236 9.80 -15.05 10.70
N GLY A 237 10.53 -16.14 10.43
CA GLY A 237 10.36 -16.90 9.19
C GLY A 237 10.64 -16.03 7.97
N TYR A 238 10.12 -16.44 6.81
CA TYR A 238 10.22 -15.65 5.59
C TYR A 238 9.09 -14.63 5.51
N THR A 239 9.44 -13.36 5.34
CA THR A 239 8.51 -12.25 5.16
C THR A 239 8.68 -11.63 3.78
N LEU A 240 7.59 -11.15 3.19
CA LEU A 240 7.61 -10.57 1.85
C LEU A 240 6.51 -9.54 1.68
N VAL A 241 6.90 -8.37 1.18
CA VAL A 241 6.01 -7.29 0.74
C VAL A 241 6.25 -7.07 -0.75
N THR A 242 5.20 -7.23 -1.56
CA THR A 242 5.24 -7.06 -3.00
C THR A 242 4.18 -6.08 -3.46
N SER A 243 4.56 -5.11 -4.29
CA SER A 243 3.61 -4.31 -5.06
C SER A 243 3.62 -4.75 -6.51
N ALA A 244 2.46 -4.81 -7.15
CA ALA A 244 2.34 -5.03 -8.58
C ALA A 244 1.23 -4.16 -9.17
N LYS A 245 1.45 -3.66 -10.39
CA LYS A 245 0.51 -2.80 -11.11
C LYS A 245 0.20 -3.37 -12.49
N ARG A 246 -1.09 -3.58 -12.77
CA ARG A 246 -1.61 -4.02 -14.07
C ARG A 246 -2.87 -3.22 -14.42
N GLN A 247 -2.96 -2.75 -15.66
CA GLN A 247 -4.15 -2.05 -16.18
C GLN A 247 -4.66 -0.92 -15.26
N GLY A 248 -3.73 -0.14 -14.67
CA GLY A 248 -4.06 0.98 -13.78
C GLY A 248 -4.51 0.58 -12.36
N ARG A 249 -4.56 -0.71 -12.02
CA ARG A 249 -4.76 -1.20 -10.65
C ARG A 249 -3.42 -1.59 -10.05
N GLU A 250 -3.13 -1.11 -8.85
CA GLU A 250 -1.96 -1.50 -8.08
C GLU A 250 -2.38 -2.23 -6.81
N LEU A 251 -1.77 -3.38 -6.57
CA LEU A 251 -2.04 -4.27 -5.45
C LEU A 251 -0.79 -4.43 -4.60
N ILE A 252 -0.96 -4.47 -3.29
CA ILE A 252 0.09 -4.73 -2.32
C ILE A 252 -0.23 -6.05 -1.61
N ALA A 253 0.65 -7.03 -1.74
CA ALA A 253 0.58 -8.30 -1.04
C ALA A 253 1.65 -8.35 0.04
N VAL A 254 1.25 -8.72 1.26
CA VAL A 254 2.13 -8.92 2.41
C VAL A 254 1.91 -10.32 2.93
N VAL A 255 2.99 -11.08 3.08
CA VAL A 255 3.01 -12.39 3.77
C VAL A 255 4.08 -12.38 4.85
N MET A 256 3.78 -12.96 6.01
CA MET A 256 4.72 -13.03 7.13
C MET A 256 4.74 -14.44 7.72
N ASP A 257 5.94 -14.87 8.13
CA ASP A 257 6.19 -16.17 8.74
C ASP A 257 5.74 -17.33 7.83
N ALA A 258 6.29 -17.35 6.62
CA ALA A 258 6.28 -18.54 5.77
C ALA A 258 7.49 -19.43 6.10
N ASP A 259 7.30 -20.75 6.06
CA ASP A 259 8.35 -21.73 6.39
C ASP A 259 9.56 -21.67 5.44
N THR A 260 9.32 -21.32 4.17
CA THR A 260 10.37 -21.26 3.15
C THR A 260 10.20 -20.03 2.26
N SER A 261 11.32 -19.55 1.70
CA SER A 261 11.30 -18.48 0.70
C SER A 261 10.39 -18.83 -0.49
N ARG A 262 10.42 -20.09 -0.94
CA ARG A 262 9.58 -20.58 -2.03
C ARG A 262 8.10 -20.39 -1.71
N ASN A 263 7.68 -20.73 -0.50
CA ASN A 263 6.29 -20.60 -0.04
C ASN A 263 5.88 -19.12 0.01
N ALA A 264 6.70 -18.24 0.60
CA ALA A 264 6.40 -16.80 0.64
C ALA A 264 6.15 -16.22 -0.77
N TYR A 265 7.01 -16.58 -1.73
CA TYR A 265 6.86 -16.16 -3.11
C TYR A 265 5.68 -16.80 -3.83
N GLN A 266 5.35 -18.07 -3.54
CA GLN A 266 4.19 -18.73 -4.12
C GLN A 266 2.88 -18.12 -3.59
N ASP A 267 2.76 -17.99 -2.27
CA ASP A 267 1.61 -17.35 -1.61
C ASP A 267 1.35 -15.94 -2.17
N THR A 268 2.43 -15.17 -2.37
CA THR A 268 2.34 -13.83 -2.93
C THR A 268 1.85 -13.83 -4.38
N ARG A 269 2.33 -14.74 -5.24
CA ARG A 269 1.84 -14.87 -6.62
C ARG A 269 0.35 -15.22 -6.65
N GLU A 270 -0.07 -16.18 -5.83
CA GLU A 270 -1.48 -16.60 -5.75
C GLU A 270 -2.39 -15.47 -5.26
N LEU A 271 -1.94 -14.67 -4.28
CA LEU A 271 -2.66 -13.48 -3.82
C LEU A 271 -2.79 -12.42 -4.92
N LEU A 272 -1.69 -12.08 -5.61
CA LEU A 272 -1.70 -11.08 -6.67
C LEU A 272 -2.56 -11.52 -7.86
N ASP A 273 -2.41 -12.77 -8.31
CA ASP A 273 -3.21 -13.33 -9.39
C ASP A 273 -4.69 -13.31 -9.03
N TYR A 274 -5.06 -13.73 -7.82
CA TYR A 274 -6.43 -13.63 -7.34
C TYR A 274 -6.94 -12.17 -7.33
N GLY A 275 -6.14 -11.23 -6.84
CA GLY A 275 -6.52 -9.80 -6.79
C GLY A 275 -6.77 -9.17 -8.17
N PHE A 276 -5.98 -9.55 -9.17
CA PHE A 276 -6.15 -9.05 -10.53
C PHE A 276 -7.33 -9.70 -11.26
N HIS A 277 -7.60 -10.98 -11.02
CA HIS A 277 -8.62 -11.72 -11.77
C HIS A 277 -9.99 -11.77 -11.07
N ALA A 278 -10.05 -11.94 -9.75
CA ALA A 278 -11.30 -12.13 -9.01
C ALA A 278 -12.07 -10.84 -8.73
N PHE A 279 -11.46 -9.65 -8.91
CA PHE A 279 -12.07 -8.38 -8.52
C PHE A 279 -12.36 -7.46 -9.71
N GLU A 280 -13.54 -6.84 -9.70
CA GLU A 280 -13.93 -5.78 -10.61
C GLU A 280 -14.03 -4.42 -9.89
N ARG A 281 -13.73 -3.34 -10.60
CA ARG A 281 -13.87 -1.99 -10.05
C ARG A 281 -15.35 -1.59 -10.10
N LYS A 282 -15.88 -1.15 -8.98
CA LYS A 282 -17.17 -0.48 -8.87
C LYS A 282 -16.98 0.95 -8.42
N THR A 283 -17.96 1.79 -8.69
CA THR A 283 -17.99 3.19 -8.26
C THR A 283 -19.29 3.49 -7.52
N VAL A 284 -19.18 4.39 -6.54
CA VAL A 284 -20.30 5.10 -5.95
C VAL A 284 -20.21 6.53 -6.47
N PRO A 285 -21.14 6.98 -7.32
CA PRO A 285 -21.04 8.31 -7.94
C PRO A 285 -21.21 9.42 -6.90
N GLU A 286 -20.71 10.61 -7.22
CA GLU A 286 -21.03 11.84 -6.48
C GLU A 286 -22.55 12.06 -6.45
N GLY A 287 -23.09 12.50 -5.31
CA GLY A 287 -24.52 12.76 -5.14
C GLY A 287 -25.39 11.51 -4.93
N ALA A 288 -24.79 10.31 -4.81
CA ALA A 288 -25.51 9.10 -4.44
C ALA A 288 -26.18 9.28 -3.08
N ARG A 289 -27.48 9.00 -2.98
CA ARG A 289 -28.30 9.25 -1.78
C ARG A 289 -28.36 8.01 -0.89
N PHE A 290 -28.22 8.22 0.41
CA PHE A 290 -28.27 7.18 1.44
C PHE A 290 -29.20 7.60 2.56
N GLN A 291 -30.07 6.68 2.99
CA GLN A 291 -30.91 6.87 4.16
C GLN A 291 -30.30 6.15 5.36
N SER A 292 -30.06 6.88 6.44
CA SER A 292 -29.61 6.33 7.72
C SER A 292 -30.78 5.76 8.53
N PRO A 293 -30.52 4.97 9.60
CA PRO A 293 -31.55 4.46 10.49
C PRO A 293 -32.46 5.54 11.10
N ASP A 294 -31.96 6.75 11.33
CA ASP A 294 -32.74 7.90 11.81
C ASP A 294 -33.55 8.62 10.71
N GLN A 295 -33.62 8.03 9.50
CA GLN A 295 -34.28 8.56 8.30
C GLN A 295 -33.64 9.82 7.70
N SER A 296 -32.51 10.31 8.22
CA SER A 296 -31.76 11.38 7.56
C SER A 296 -31.27 10.92 6.17
N ILE A 297 -31.33 11.81 5.18
CA ILE A 297 -30.75 11.56 3.86
C ILE A 297 -29.38 12.19 3.80
N TYR A 298 -28.43 11.41 3.32
CA TYR A 298 -27.07 11.82 3.08
C TYR A 298 -26.68 11.62 1.63
N ILE A 299 -25.70 12.40 1.17
CA ILE A 299 -25.12 12.27 -0.17
C ILE A 299 -23.60 12.10 -0.12
N THR A 300 -23.06 11.37 -1.08
CA THR A 300 -21.62 11.34 -1.35
C THR A 300 -21.16 12.69 -1.91
N SER A 301 -20.07 13.22 -1.37
CA SER A 301 -19.47 14.49 -1.80
C SER A 301 -18.55 14.36 -3.02
N GLU A 302 -18.17 13.13 -3.37
CA GLU A 302 -17.28 12.81 -4.48
C GLU A 302 -17.56 11.38 -4.97
N GLU A 303 -17.16 11.08 -6.21
CA GLU A 303 -17.12 9.69 -6.68
C GLU A 303 -16.07 8.91 -5.89
N LYS A 304 -16.43 7.73 -5.38
CA LYS A 304 -15.48 6.79 -4.79
C LYS A 304 -15.51 5.46 -5.51
N SER A 305 -14.33 4.87 -5.70
CA SER A 305 -14.21 3.54 -6.29
C SER A 305 -13.80 2.51 -5.24
N TYR A 306 -14.23 1.26 -5.44
CA TYR A 306 -13.84 0.11 -4.61
C TYR A 306 -13.73 -1.14 -5.50
N LEU A 307 -13.13 -2.20 -4.96
CA LEU A 307 -13.02 -3.48 -5.64
C LEU A 307 -14.01 -4.48 -5.07
N GLN A 308 -14.90 -4.97 -5.92
CA GLN A 308 -15.87 -6.01 -5.59
C GLN A 308 -15.39 -7.36 -6.13
N GLU A 309 -15.45 -8.39 -5.27
CA GLU A 309 -15.19 -9.76 -5.68
C GLU A 309 -16.32 -10.23 -6.62
N LYS A 310 -15.98 -10.73 -7.80
CA LYS A 310 -16.95 -11.15 -8.83
C LYS A 310 -17.88 -12.22 -8.26
N GLY A 311 -19.18 -12.04 -8.47
CA GLY A 311 -20.21 -12.97 -7.98
C GLY A 311 -20.61 -12.81 -6.51
N THR A 312 -20.03 -11.84 -5.79
CA THR A 312 -20.51 -11.43 -4.46
C THR A 312 -21.45 -10.23 -4.57
N ASN A 313 -22.31 -10.03 -3.59
CA ASN A 313 -23.08 -8.79 -3.46
C ASN A 313 -22.40 -7.83 -2.48
N THR A 314 -22.83 -6.57 -2.55
CA THR A 314 -22.42 -5.54 -1.60
C THR A 314 -23.63 -4.84 -1.03
N THR A 315 -23.61 -4.60 0.28
CA THR A 315 -24.62 -3.80 0.97
C THR A 315 -24.05 -2.44 1.31
N LEU A 316 -24.73 -1.37 0.90
CA LEU A 316 -24.39 0.00 1.28
C LEU A 316 -25.21 0.39 2.52
N LYS A 317 -24.54 0.88 3.57
CA LYS A 317 -25.18 1.37 4.80
C LYS A 317 -24.70 2.79 5.11
N ALA A 318 -25.63 3.68 5.48
CA ALA A 318 -25.31 4.96 6.13
C ALA A 318 -25.48 4.83 7.63
N GLY A 319 -24.47 5.26 8.38
CA GLY A 319 -24.50 5.42 9.83
C GLY A 319 -25.06 6.78 10.25
N ASN A 320 -25.50 6.86 11.51
CA ASN A 320 -25.94 8.12 12.12
C ASN A 320 -24.75 9.03 12.49
N ASP A 321 -23.53 8.49 12.44
CA ASP A 321 -22.24 9.16 12.64
C ASP A 321 -21.81 10.02 11.44
N GLY A 322 -22.59 10.02 10.36
CA GLY A 322 -22.22 10.69 9.13
C GLY A 322 -21.17 9.93 8.34
N GLU A 323 -21.03 8.61 8.54
CA GLU A 323 -20.24 7.75 7.68
C GLU A 323 -21.13 6.82 6.84
N TRP A 324 -20.72 6.54 5.60
CA TRP A 324 -21.26 5.41 4.85
C TRP A 324 -20.25 4.28 4.77
N LYS A 325 -20.74 3.06 4.60
CA LYS A 325 -19.94 1.83 4.48
C LYS A 325 -20.50 0.97 3.34
N VAL A 326 -19.65 0.58 2.41
CA VAL A 326 -19.90 -0.57 1.52
C VAL A 326 -19.40 -1.80 2.26
N LEU A 327 -20.29 -2.77 2.42
CA LEU A 327 -20.02 -4.03 3.09
C LEU A 327 -20.10 -5.16 2.07
N ASN A 328 -19.19 -6.12 2.13
CA ASN A 328 -19.36 -7.37 1.38
C ASN A 328 -20.40 -8.28 2.04
N ASP A 329 -20.70 -9.42 1.41
CA ASP A 329 -21.59 -10.47 1.93
C ASP A 329 -21.21 -11.00 3.33
N ARG A 330 -19.97 -10.77 3.78
CA ARG A 330 -19.47 -11.15 5.11
C ARG A 330 -19.52 -9.99 6.12
N ASN A 331 -20.19 -8.90 5.78
CA ASN A 331 -20.32 -7.70 6.59
C ASN A 331 -18.95 -7.04 6.93
N ARG A 332 -17.92 -7.26 6.10
CA ARG A 332 -16.64 -6.53 6.21
C ARG A 332 -16.73 -5.24 5.41
N VAL A 333 -16.21 -4.16 5.98
CA VAL A 333 -16.13 -2.85 5.33
C VAL A 333 -15.13 -2.92 4.19
N MET A 334 -15.60 -2.67 2.97
CA MET A 334 -14.80 -2.59 1.75
C MET A 334 -14.37 -1.15 1.46
N LEU A 335 -15.25 -0.20 1.76
CA LEU A 335 -15.04 1.21 1.57
C LEU A 335 -15.90 1.97 2.56
N SER A 336 -15.38 3.08 3.08
CA SER A 336 -16.16 4.02 3.88
C SER A 336 -15.85 5.45 3.49
N GLY A 337 -16.71 6.37 3.90
CA GLY A 337 -16.48 7.79 3.67
C GLY A 337 -17.42 8.67 4.46
N PRO A 338 -17.05 9.96 4.60
CA PRO A 338 -17.95 10.93 5.19
C PRO A 338 -19.17 11.14 4.29
N LEU A 339 -20.28 11.46 4.93
CA LEU A 339 -21.56 11.77 4.32
C LEU A 339 -21.88 13.24 4.54
N THR A 340 -22.35 13.92 3.50
CA THR A 340 -22.92 15.27 3.64
C THR A 340 -24.41 15.14 3.84
N LYS A 341 -24.93 15.68 4.96
CA LYS A 341 -26.39 15.69 5.20
C LYS A 341 -27.06 16.53 4.12
N GLU A 342 -28.02 15.94 3.43
CA GLU A 342 -28.75 16.64 2.39
C GLU A 342 -29.55 17.77 3.04
N ARG A 343 -29.31 19.02 2.60
CA ARG A 343 -30.14 20.14 3.02
C ARG A 343 -31.48 20.03 2.31
N VAL A 344 -32.54 19.77 3.06
CA VAL A 344 -33.92 19.90 2.57
C VAL A 344 -34.11 21.36 2.12
N LYS A 345 -34.26 21.59 0.82
CA LYS A 345 -34.81 22.86 0.33
C LYS A 345 -36.26 22.90 0.80
N SER A 346 -36.54 23.59 1.91
CA SER A 346 -37.92 23.88 2.26
C SER A 346 -38.52 24.72 1.12
N GLY A 347 -39.62 24.23 0.55
CA GLY A 347 -40.43 25.03 -0.37
C GLY A 347 -40.95 26.24 0.39
N GLY A 348 -40.36 27.40 0.12
CA GLY A 348 -40.73 28.69 0.67
C GLY A 348 -40.39 29.76 -0.36
N GLU A 349 -41.38 30.60 -0.65
CA GLU A 349 -41.47 31.53 -1.76
C GLU A 349 -40.21 32.37 -2.07
N LYS A 350 -40.01 32.63 -3.37
CA LYS A 350 -39.14 33.71 -3.84
C LYS A 350 -39.58 35.03 -3.20
N LYS A 351 -38.75 35.58 -2.32
CA LYS A 351 -38.65 37.04 -2.16
C LYS A 351 -37.21 37.46 -2.36
N GLN A 352 -37.00 38.21 -3.44
CA GLN A 352 -35.84 39.07 -3.61
C GLN A 352 -35.79 40.07 -2.45
N SER A 353 -34.66 40.16 -1.75
CA SER A 353 -34.14 41.44 -1.30
C SER A 353 -32.62 41.35 -1.17
N ALA A 354 -31.94 42.18 -1.94
CA ALA A 354 -30.53 42.46 -1.80
C ALA A 354 -30.27 43.24 -0.51
N ALA A 355 -29.25 42.84 0.24
CA ALA A 355 -28.43 43.73 1.04
C ALA A 355 -27.07 43.04 1.27
N VAL A 356 -26.07 43.50 0.52
CA VAL A 356 -24.67 43.21 0.77
C VAL A 356 -24.25 44.09 1.94
N ILE A 357 -23.86 43.48 3.05
CA ILE A 357 -23.08 44.12 4.11
C ILE A 357 -21.89 43.20 4.39
N PRO A 358 -20.64 43.67 4.20
CA PRO A 358 -19.46 42.85 4.40
C PRO A 358 -19.25 42.62 5.90
N ARG A 359 -19.05 41.36 6.29
CA ARG A 359 -18.72 41.00 7.67
C ARG A 359 -17.23 40.66 7.73
N GLU A 360 -16.52 41.47 8.50
CA GLU A 360 -15.11 41.29 8.88
C GLU A 360 -14.85 39.88 9.41
N GLU A 361 -13.81 39.24 8.90
CA GLU A 361 -13.25 38.00 9.42
C GLU A 361 -12.50 38.29 10.72
N SER A 362 -13.15 38.06 11.86
CA SER A 362 -12.48 37.99 13.15
C SER A 362 -11.88 36.59 13.35
N GLY A 363 -10.55 36.53 13.32
CA GLY A 363 -9.76 35.83 14.34
C GLY A 363 -9.52 34.33 14.17
N ILE A 364 -8.24 34.00 13.99
CA ILE A 364 -7.61 32.71 14.36
C ILE A 364 -7.98 31.51 13.46
N LYS A 365 -8.00 31.67 12.14
CA LYS A 365 -7.74 30.55 11.19
C LYS A 365 -6.86 30.91 9.99
N GLY A 366 -6.62 32.20 9.73
CA GLY A 366 -5.72 32.67 8.67
C GLY A 366 -4.23 32.76 9.03
N ALA A 367 -3.86 32.59 10.31
CA ALA A 367 -2.46 32.72 10.75
C ALA A 367 -1.62 31.44 10.60
N LEU A 368 -2.25 30.29 10.32
CA LEU A 368 -1.54 29.01 10.14
C LEU A 368 -1.29 28.63 8.68
N TRP A 369 -1.84 29.38 7.73
CA TRP A 369 -1.69 29.11 6.30
C TRP A 369 -0.62 29.98 5.61
N ASN A 370 -0.21 31.10 6.22
CA ASN A 370 0.80 32.02 5.66
C ASN A 370 2.24 31.80 6.18
N MET A 371 2.51 30.72 6.92
CA MET A 371 3.88 30.26 7.20
C MET A 371 4.39 29.20 6.22
N TRP A 372 3.60 28.86 5.20
CA TRP A 372 3.92 27.80 4.23
C TRP A 372 4.54 28.30 2.91
N ASN A 373 4.86 29.59 2.79
CA ASN A 373 5.42 30.13 1.54
C ASN A 373 6.34 31.35 1.71
N ILE A 374 7.30 31.27 2.63
CA ILE A 374 8.45 32.19 2.64
C ILE A 374 9.75 31.38 2.79
N GLY A 375 10.46 31.25 1.67
CA GLY A 375 11.92 31.37 1.59
C GLY A 375 12.76 30.39 2.41
N SER A 376 13.24 29.35 1.73
CA SER A 376 14.67 29.02 1.64
C SER A 376 15.64 29.79 2.56
N SER A 377 15.80 29.38 3.81
CA SER A 377 17.05 29.52 4.59
C SER A 377 16.87 29.00 6.03
N TYR A 378 16.81 27.68 6.21
CA TYR A 378 17.17 27.07 7.50
C TYR A 378 18.04 25.85 7.21
N THR A 379 19.35 26.09 7.20
CA THR A 379 20.40 25.11 6.87
C THR A 379 21.04 24.52 8.12
N SER A 380 20.28 24.28 9.19
CA SER A 380 20.81 23.51 10.31
C SER A 380 19.80 22.53 10.89
N THR A 381 20.26 21.28 10.99
CA THR A 381 19.60 20.10 11.56
C THR A 381 18.99 20.40 12.94
N THR A 382 19.59 21.32 13.71
CA THR A 382 19.16 21.73 15.04
C THR A 382 17.77 22.39 15.09
N ALA A 383 17.36 23.10 14.04
CA ALA A 383 16.05 23.78 14.02
C ALA A 383 14.88 22.81 13.77
N ARG A 384 15.12 21.72 13.03
CA ARG A 384 14.12 20.68 12.74
C ARG A 384 13.88 19.76 13.94
N THR A 385 14.94 19.36 14.65
CA THR A 385 14.82 18.58 15.89
C THR A 385 14.08 19.35 16.99
N LEU A 386 14.28 20.68 17.06
CA LEU A 386 13.57 21.54 18.01
C LEU A 386 12.07 21.64 17.70
N TYR A 387 11.68 21.65 16.41
CA TYR A 387 10.28 21.65 15.98
C TYR A 387 9.53 20.40 16.45
N TYR A 388 10.15 19.23 16.33
CA TYR A 388 9.57 17.97 16.82
C TYR A 388 9.53 17.90 18.37
N HIS A 389 10.55 18.40 19.07
CA HIS A 389 10.56 18.42 20.54
C HIS A 389 9.54 19.40 21.15
N LEU A 390 9.31 20.56 20.52
CA LEU A 390 8.30 21.53 20.98
C LEU A 390 6.86 21.05 20.76
N ARG A 391 6.63 20.14 19.82
CA ARG A 391 5.29 19.59 19.53
C ARG A 391 4.87 18.46 20.48
N LEU A 392 5.80 17.84 21.19
CA LEU A 392 5.52 16.84 22.23
C LEU A 392 5.14 17.46 23.59
N LEU A 393 5.26 18.79 23.72
CA LEU A 393 4.93 19.56 24.93
C LEU A 393 3.60 20.33 24.83
N LEU A 394 2.88 20.18 23.72
CA LEU A 394 1.51 20.69 23.47
C LEU A 394 0.60 19.51 23.17
#